data_AF-A0A8H7NAV1-F1
#
_entry.id   AF-A0A8H7NAV1-F1
#
_cell.length_a   1.000
_cell.length_b   1.000
_cell.length_c   1.000
_cell.angle_alpha   90.00
_cell.angle_beta   90.00
_cell.angle_gamma   90.00
#
_symmetry.space_group_name_H-M   'P 1'
#
loop_
_entity.id
_entity.type
_entity.pdbx_description
1 polymer ?
#
loop_
_entity_poly.entity_id
_entity_poly.type
_entity_poly.pdbx_seq_one_letter_code
_entity_poly.pdbx_strand_id
1 'polypeptide(L)'
;MYFKMSCVGRTIRPKWHFAPDENTKTKTSHPILFVNNVYDSITPLESAYNNSAHFPGSVVLTQNAYGHCSSSAPSSCTTRHLRAYFQNGTLPEPGTVCEPEYHFFESPGARAQDELSAAAWEMFEKADVVRVGNNMGMIHGV
;
A
#
# COMPACT_ATOMS: atom_id res chain seq x y z
N MET A 1 -10.10 20.29 -25.08
CA MET A 1 -10.11 18.99 -24.37
C MET A 1 -11.11 19.10 -23.23
N TYR A 2 -12.30 18.50 -23.37
CA TYR A 2 -13.35 18.54 -22.34
C TYR A 2 -13.25 17.27 -21.49
N PHE A 3 -12.86 17.39 -20.23
CA PHE A 3 -12.97 16.30 -19.26
C PHE A 3 -14.44 16.11 -18.92
N LYS A 4 -15.05 15.04 -19.44
CA LYS A 4 -16.45 14.71 -19.17
C LYS A 4 -16.51 13.83 -17.93
N MET A 5 -17.03 14.37 -16.83
CA MET A 5 -17.23 13.61 -15.60
C MET A 5 -18.33 12.56 -15.81
N SER A 6 -17.97 11.28 -15.84
CA SER A 6 -18.84 10.16 -16.24
C SER A 6 -20.09 9.96 -15.38
N CYS A 7 -20.12 10.56 -14.19
CA CYS A 7 -21.24 10.48 -13.25
C CYS A 7 -22.21 11.67 -13.36
N VAL A 8 -21.80 12.79 -13.95
CA VAL A 8 -22.62 14.01 -14.01
C VAL A 8 -23.76 13.83 -15.01
N GLY A 9 -24.99 14.11 -14.57
CA GLY A 9 -26.20 13.99 -15.40
C GLY A 9 -26.84 12.61 -15.42
N ARG A 10 -26.34 11.64 -14.64
CA ARG A 10 -27.01 10.35 -14.47
C ARG A 10 -28.30 10.53 -13.65
N THR A 11 -29.40 9.93 -14.13
CA THR A 11 -30.72 9.94 -13.45
C THR A 11 -30.84 8.87 -12.37
N ILE A 12 -29.97 7.85 -12.42
CA ILE A 12 -29.91 6.78 -11.42
C ILE A 12 -29.26 7.33 -10.15
N ARG A 13 -29.95 7.21 -9.01
CA ARG A 13 -29.42 7.60 -7.70
C ARG A 13 -28.41 6.55 -7.18
N PRO A 14 -27.33 6.98 -6.50
CA PRO A 14 -26.41 6.04 -5.88
C PRO A 14 -27.15 5.29 -4.76
N LYS A 15 -26.90 3.98 -4.64
CA LYS A 15 -27.46 3.16 -3.57
C LYS A 15 -26.98 3.61 -2.19
N TRP A 16 -25.73 4.07 -2.14
CA TRP A 16 -25.05 4.51 -0.93
C TRP A 16 -24.59 5.95 -1.08
N HIS A 17 -24.75 6.72 -0.02
CA HIS A 17 -24.28 8.09 0.06
C HIS A 17 -23.31 8.18 1.22
N PHE A 18 -22.12 8.74 0.98
CA PHE A 18 -21.18 9.05 2.05
C PHE A 18 -21.65 10.32 2.75
N ALA A 19 -22.34 10.14 3.88
CA ALA A 19 -22.64 11.23 4.82
C ALA A 19 -21.78 10.99 6.06
N PRO A 20 -20.59 11.61 6.16
CA PRO A 20 -19.85 11.56 7.40
C PRO A 20 -20.68 12.30 8.45
N ASP A 21 -21.17 11.58 9.44
CA ASP A 21 -21.54 12.22 10.69
C ASP A 21 -20.30 12.16 11.59
N GLU A 22 -19.90 13.31 12.13
CA GLU A 22 -18.65 13.45 12.88
C GLU A 22 -18.65 12.65 14.20
N ASN A 23 -19.80 12.06 14.59
CA ASN A 23 -20.00 11.33 15.82
C ASN A 23 -20.18 9.81 15.62
N THR A 24 -20.21 9.31 14.39
CA THR A 24 -20.48 7.90 14.08
C THR A 24 -19.17 7.14 14.00
N LYS A 25 -18.75 6.69 15.19
CA LYS A 25 -17.69 5.70 15.33
C LYS A 25 -18.29 4.33 15.08
N THR A 26 -17.87 3.67 14.01
CA THR A 26 -18.37 2.34 13.65
C THR A 26 -17.58 1.29 14.42
N LYS A 27 -18.26 0.59 15.34
CA LYS A 27 -17.66 -0.55 16.06
C LYS A 27 -17.71 -1.80 15.19
N THR A 28 -16.57 -2.40 14.96
CA THR A 28 -16.43 -3.68 14.26
C THR A 28 -16.25 -4.82 15.26
N SER A 29 -16.62 -6.05 14.90
CA SER A 29 -16.39 -7.23 15.75
C SER A 29 -14.91 -7.53 15.97
N HIS A 30 -14.06 -7.13 15.00
CA HIS A 30 -12.62 -7.21 15.08
C HIS A 30 -11.99 -5.87 14.67
N PRO A 31 -10.94 -5.40 15.35
CA PRO A 31 -10.21 -4.20 14.97
C PRO A 31 -9.69 -4.26 13.53
N ILE A 32 -9.73 -3.15 12.80
CA ILE A 32 -9.24 -3.07 11.41
C ILE A 32 -7.74 -2.71 11.40
N LEU A 33 -6.96 -3.42 10.58
CA LEU A 33 -5.62 -2.98 10.17
C LEU A 33 -5.69 -2.22 8.84
N PHE A 34 -5.41 -0.92 8.87
CA PHE A 34 -5.20 -0.12 7.66
C PHE A 34 -3.72 -0.18 7.28
N VAL A 35 -3.41 -0.32 5.99
CA VAL A 35 -2.03 -0.33 5.49
C VAL A 35 -1.92 0.64 4.35
N ASN A 36 -0.95 1.55 4.43
CA ASN A 36 -0.73 2.53 3.36
C ASN A 36 0.75 2.89 3.23
N ASN A 37 1.13 3.30 2.03
CA ASN A 37 2.47 3.84 1.79
C ASN A 37 2.51 5.33 2.12
N VAL A 38 3.71 5.84 2.47
CA VAL A 38 3.95 7.28 2.64
C VAL A 38 3.66 8.05 1.35
N TYR A 39 4.04 7.48 0.19
CA TYR A 39 3.92 8.14 -1.11
C TYR A 39 2.99 7.39 -2.08
N ASP A 40 1.75 7.13 -1.64
CA ASP A 40 0.67 6.62 -2.51
C ASP A 40 -0.12 7.78 -3.13
N SER A 41 -0.08 7.88 -4.47
CA SER A 41 -0.72 8.97 -5.23
C SER A 41 -2.20 8.75 -5.51
N ILE A 42 -2.72 7.54 -5.33
CA ILE A 42 -4.12 7.18 -5.60
C ILE A 42 -4.92 7.16 -4.31
N THR A 43 -4.34 6.60 -3.24
CA THR A 43 -4.91 6.55 -1.89
C THR A 43 -3.91 7.11 -0.88
N PRO A 44 -3.87 8.44 -0.68
CA PRO A 44 -2.88 9.07 0.20
C PRO A 44 -2.96 8.57 1.65
N LEU A 45 -1.81 8.58 2.34
CA LEU A 45 -1.69 8.13 3.74
C LEU A 45 -2.68 8.82 4.68
N GLU A 46 -2.96 10.10 4.46
CA GLU A 46 -3.96 10.85 5.22
C GLU A 46 -5.36 10.22 5.13
N SER A 47 -5.75 9.68 3.98
CA SER A 47 -7.02 8.95 3.82
C SER A 47 -7.06 7.70 4.69
N ALA A 48 -5.94 7.00 4.89
CA ALA A 48 -5.88 5.85 5.79
C ALA A 48 -6.06 6.27 7.26
N TYR A 49 -5.44 7.39 7.68
CA TYR A 49 -5.66 7.95 9.01
C TYR A 49 -7.11 8.42 9.23
N ASN A 50 -7.69 9.13 8.25
CA ASN A 50 -9.08 9.59 8.32
C ASN A 50 -10.05 8.41 8.40
N ASN A 51 -9.82 7.35 7.62
CA ASN A 51 -10.62 6.13 7.73
C ASN A 51 -10.44 5.47 9.11
N SER A 52 -9.21 5.33 9.60
CA SER A 52 -8.93 4.74 10.92
C SER A 52 -9.63 5.49 12.07
N ALA A 53 -9.74 6.81 11.99
CA ALA A 53 -10.43 7.63 12.99
C ALA A 53 -11.91 7.25 13.18
N HIS A 54 -12.56 6.71 12.14
CA HIS A 54 -13.95 6.26 12.19
C HIS A 54 -14.14 4.86 12.81
N PHE A 55 -13.07 4.06 12.94
CA PHE A 55 -13.13 2.68 13.44
C PHE A 55 -12.34 2.53 14.75
N PRO A 56 -12.99 2.57 15.92
CA PRO A 56 -12.32 2.43 17.21
C PRO A 56 -11.52 1.14 17.30
N GLY A 57 -10.29 1.24 17.81
CA GLY A 57 -9.38 0.12 17.95
C GLY A 57 -8.60 -0.23 16.68
N SER A 58 -8.93 0.38 15.53
CA SER A 58 -8.12 0.22 14.32
C SER A 58 -6.73 0.83 14.48
N VAL A 59 -5.78 0.33 13.68
CA VAL A 59 -4.40 0.83 13.62
C VAL A 59 -4.00 1.01 12.16
N VAL A 60 -3.21 2.04 11.89
CA VAL A 60 -2.56 2.28 10.60
C VAL A 60 -1.11 1.79 10.65
N LEU A 61 -0.78 0.84 9.78
CA LEU A 61 0.58 0.45 9.46
C LEU A 61 1.06 1.26 8.26
N THR A 62 2.13 2.01 8.45
CA THR A 62 2.72 2.84 7.39
C THR A 62 3.91 2.11 6.78
N GLN A 63 4.02 2.09 5.46
CA GLN A 63 5.21 1.63 4.75
C GLN A 63 5.92 2.84 4.11
N ASN A 64 7.21 3.02 4.40
CA ASN A 64 8.02 4.12 3.88
C ASN A 64 8.45 3.89 2.42
N ALA A 65 7.47 3.78 1.54
CA ALA A 65 7.66 3.43 0.14
C ALA A 65 6.86 4.32 -0.82
N TYR A 66 7.19 4.21 -2.10
CA TYR A 66 6.49 4.82 -3.21
C TYR A 66 5.57 3.83 -3.91
N GLY A 67 4.47 4.33 -4.45
CA GLY A 67 3.55 3.57 -5.29
C GLY A 67 2.20 3.29 -4.63
N HIS A 68 1.28 2.77 -5.44
CA HIS A 68 -0.09 2.50 -5.01
C HIS A 68 -0.23 1.12 -4.36
N CYS A 69 -0.87 1.08 -3.19
CA CYS A 69 -0.99 -0.08 -2.31
C CYS A 69 0.35 -0.57 -1.71
N SER A 70 0.28 -1.29 -0.59
CA SER A 70 1.47 -1.79 0.12
C SER A 70 2.32 -2.79 -0.68
N SER A 71 1.76 -3.42 -1.71
CA SER A 71 2.47 -4.35 -2.59
C SER A 71 3.36 -3.66 -3.63
N SER A 72 3.33 -2.33 -3.72
CA SER A 72 4.17 -1.58 -4.68
C SER A 72 5.65 -1.66 -4.37
N ALA A 73 6.01 -1.97 -3.11
CA ALA A 73 7.38 -2.22 -2.71
C ALA A 73 7.44 -3.43 -1.75
N PRO A 74 8.41 -4.35 -1.94
CA PRO A 74 8.63 -5.46 -1.03
C PRO A 74 9.00 -4.94 0.37
N SER A 75 8.43 -5.54 1.42
CA SER A 75 8.84 -5.29 2.81
C SER A 75 8.53 -6.50 3.67
N SER A 76 9.57 -7.19 4.17
CA SER A 76 9.37 -8.31 5.09
C SER A 76 8.73 -7.87 6.40
N CYS A 77 8.99 -6.64 6.86
CA CYS A 77 8.34 -6.01 8.00
C CYS A 77 6.82 -5.94 7.79
N THR A 78 6.37 -5.37 6.67
CA THR A 78 4.94 -5.27 6.35
C THR A 78 4.29 -6.64 6.23
N THR A 79 4.94 -7.58 5.53
CA THR A 79 4.43 -8.95 5.38
C THR A 79 4.27 -9.67 6.72
N ARG A 80 5.18 -9.49 7.68
CA ARG A 80 5.07 -10.09 9.02
C ARG A 80 3.84 -9.57 9.78
N HIS A 81 3.59 -8.26 9.74
CA HIS A 81 2.40 -7.67 10.39
C HIS A 81 1.10 -8.11 9.71
N LEU A 82 1.06 -8.13 8.37
CA LEU A 82 -0.08 -8.65 7.63
C LEU A 82 -0.39 -10.10 8.01
N ARG A 83 0.64 -10.96 8.06
CA ARG A 83 0.49 -12.35 8.48
C ARG A 83 -0.04 -12.47 9.92
N ALA A 84 0.55 -11.73 10.86
CA ALA A 84 0.13 -11.77 12.26
C ALA A 84 -1.33 -11.30 12.44
N TYR A 85 -1.75 -10.28 11.70
CA TYR A 85 -3.12 -9.79 11.70
C TYR A 85 -4.11 -10.82 11.15
N PHE A 86 -3.82 -11.43 9.99
CA PHE A 86 -4.73 -12.41 9.41
C PHE A 86 -4.80 -13.74 10.18
N GLN A 87 -3.70 -14.16 10.81
CA GLN A 87 -3.67 -15.42 11.56
C GLN A 87 -4.26 -15.28 12.96
N ASN A 88 -3.93 -14.18 13.66
CA ASN A 88 -4.19 -14.06 15.09
C ASN A 88 -5.01 -12.81 15.45
N GLY A 89 -5.33 -11.93 14.49
CA GLY A 89 -5.92 -10.62 14.77
C GLY A 89 -4.96 -9.65 15.45
N THR A 90 -3.65 -9.94 15.46
CA THR A 90 -2.65 -9.10 16.14
C THR A 90 -2.38 -7.82 15.35
N LEU A 91 -2.54 -6.68 16.00
CA LEU A 91 -2.22 -5.37 15.44
C LEU A 91 -0.79 -4.94 15.81
N PRO A 92 -0.11 -4.15 14.97
CA PRO A 92 1.14 -3.50 15.34
C PRO A 92 0.91 -2.39 16.38
N GLU A 93 1.98 -1.93 17.02
CA GLU A 93 1.93 -0.75 17.87
C GLU A 93 1.51 0.49 17.05
N PRO A 94 0.69 1.40 17.60
CA PRO A 94 0.31 2.63 16.90
C PRO A 94 1.54 3.44 16.46
N GLY A 95 1.55 3.87 15.19
CA GLY A 95 2.69 4.60 14.62
C GLY A 95 3.82 3.71 14.11
N THR A 96 3.63 2.39 14.04
CA THR A 96 4.59 1.49 13.40
C THR A 96 4.81 1.88 11.93
N VAL A 97 6.08 2.04 11.57
CA VAL A 97 6.53 2.29 10.19
C VAL A 97 7.45 1.15 9.76
N CYS A 98 7.16 0.56 8.60
CA CYS A 98 8.00 -0.43 7.95
C CYS A 98 8.78 0.18 6.79
N GLU A 99 10.06 -0.17 6.68
CA GLU A 99 10.88 0.17 5.52
C GLU A 99 10.69 -0.86 4.40
N PRO A 100 10.81 -0.45 3.12
CA PRO A 100 10.92 -1.39 2.02
C PRO A 100 12.26 -2.12 2.04
N GLU A 101 12.34 -3.28 1.41
CA GLU A 101 13.60 -4.03 1.24
C GLU A 101 14.59 -3.29 0.33
N TYR A 102 14.06 -2.50 -0.61
CA TYR A 102 14.84 -1.73 -1.58
C TYR A 102 14.26 -0.34 -1.73
N HIS A 103 15.12 0.67 -1.80
CA HIS A 103 14.68 2.04 -2.10
C HIS A 103 14.33 2.19 -3.58
N PHE A 104 13.60 3.26 -3.88
CA PHE A 104 13.21 3.60 -5.24
C PHE A 104 14.46 3.79 -6.10
N PHE A 105 14.55 3.05 -7.21
CA PHE A 105 15.72 2.93 -8.11
C PHE A 105 16.92 2.10 -7.62
N GLU A 106 16.85 1.48 -6.44
CA GLU A 106 17.86 0.49 -6.07
C GLU A 106 17.65 -0.81 -6.84
N SER A 107 18.72 -1.31 -7.47
CA SER A 107 18.69 -2.61 -8.11
C SER A 107 18.89 -3.71 -7.05
N PRO A 108 17.96 -4.67 -6.94
CA PRO A 108 18.12 -5.84 -6.09
C PRO A 108 19.40 -6.61 -6.41
N GLY A 109 19.86 -6.57 -7.66
CA GLY A 109 21.08 -7.26 -8.11
C GLY A 109 22.37 -6.75 -7.45
N ALA A 110 22.35 -5.57 -6.82
CA ALA A 110 23.50 -5.05 -6.08
C ALA A 110 23.54 -5.54 -4.61
N ARG A 111 22.41 -6.01 -4.05
CA ARG A 111 22.27 -6.31 -2.61
C ARG A 111 21.60 -7.64 -2.27
N ALA A 112 21.12 -8.42 -3.24
CA ALA A 112 20.60 -9.78 -3.02
C ALA A 112 21.74 -10.72 -2.59
N GLN A 113 22.15 -10.60 -1.32
CA GLN A 113 23.17 -11.42 -0.69
C GLN A 113 22.54 -12.58 0.10
N ASP A 114 21.22 -12.54 0.38
CA ASP A 114 20.52 -13.62 1.06
C ASP A 114 19.43 -14.27 0.19
N GLU A 115 19.21 -15.57 0.41
CA GLU A 115 18.31 -16.40 -0.40
C GLU A 115 16.84 -15.97 -0.28
N LEU A 116 16.46 -15.32 0.82
CA LEU A 116 15.08 -14.92 1.09
C LEU A 116 14.71 -13.67 0.31
N SER A 117 15.64 -12.71 0.20
CA SER A 117 15.48 -11.52 -0.62
C SER A 117 15.56 -11.83 -2.12
N ALA A 118 16.35 -12.85 -2.51
CA ALA A 118 16.34 -13.41 -3.86
C ALA A 118 15.01 -14.11 -4.20
N ALA A 119 14.50 -14.96 -3.30
CA ALA A 119 13.22 -15.65 -3.50
C ALA A 119 12.03 -14.68 -3.50
N ALA A 120 12.05 -13.64 -2.65
CA ALA A 120 11.05 -12.59 -2.68
C ALA A 120 11.08 -11.84 -4.02
N TRP A 121 12.26 -11.47 -4.52
CA TRP A 121 12.40 -10.85 -5.84
C TRP A 121 11.85 -11.73 -6.96
N GLU A 122 12.20 -13.01 -6.96
CA GLU A 122 11.70 -13.98 -7.93
C GLU A 122 10.17 -14.10 -7.88
N MET A 123 9.57 -14.06 -6.68
CA MET A 123 8.13 -14.04 -6.50
C MET A 123 7.50 -12.75 -7.04
N PHE A 124 8.12 -11.59 -6.84
CA PHE A 124 7.63 -10.31 -7.36
C PHE A 124 7.77 -10.23 -8.90
N GLU A 125 8.83 -10.76 -9.48
CA GLU A 125 9.07 -10.81 -10.93
C GLU A 125 8.08 -11.76 -11.62
N LYS A 126 7.85 -12.95 -11.05
CA LYS A 126 6.89 -13.93 -11.57
C LYS A 126 5.43 -13.52 -11.39
N ALA A 127 5.14 -12.62 -10.45
CA ALA A 127 3.78 -12.09 -10.24
C ALA A 127 3.36 -11.03 -11.28
N ASP A 128 4.22 -10.67 -12.24
CA ASP A 128 3.95 -9.70 -13.32
C ASP A 128 3.47 -8.32 -12.79
N VAL A 129 3.95 -7.93 -11.59
CA VAL A 129 3.60 -6.66 -10.92
C VAL A 129 4.47 -5.49 -11.41
N VAL A 130 5.63 -5.77 -12.03
CA VAL A 130 6.54 -4.75 -12.55
C VAL A 130 7.13 -5.20 -13.89
N ARG A 131 6.54 -4.77 -15.02
CA ARG A 131 7.25 -4.77 -16.31
C ARG A 131 8.19 -3.57 -16.38
N VAL A 132 9.38 -3.67 -15.77
CA VAL A 132 10.50 -2.80 -16.17
C VAL A 132 11.02 -3.36 -17.50
N GLY A 133 10.72 -2.65 -18.58
CA GLY A 133 11.26 -2.99 -19.89
C GLY A 133 12.78 -2.87 -19.86
N ASN A 134 13.47 -3.96 -20.22
CA ASN A 134 14.91 -4.03 -20.46
C ASN A 134 15.33 -3.20 -21.68
N ASN A 135 15.19 -1.87 -21.62
CA ASN A 135 15.73 -0.96 -22.64
C ASN A 135 16.48 0.22 -22.00
N MET A 136 17.28 -0.04 -20.97
CA MET A 136 18.39 0.84 -20.64
C MET A 136 19.63 0.34 -21.40
N GLY A 137 19.67 0.66 -22.69
CA GLY A 137 20.88 0.53 -23.49
C GLY A 137 21.98 1.38 -22.85
N MET A 138 23.08 0.74 -22.50
CA MET A 138 24.31 1.39 -22.04
C MET A 138 24.77 2.42 -23.06
N ILE A 139 24.69 3.72 -22.72
CA ILE A 139 25.50 4.75 -23.36
C ILE A 139 26.82 4.86 -22.59
N HIS A 140 27.76 3.98 -22.92
CA HIS A 140 29.17 4.26 -22.68
C HIS A 140 29.61 5.32 -23.70
N GLY A 141 30.13 6.44 -23.21
CA GLY A 141 30.78 7.42 -24.06
C GLY A 141 32.04 6.84 -24.70
N VAL A 142 32.06 6.83 -26.03
CA VAL A 142 33.15 7.24 -26.94
C VAL A 142 32.49 7.82 -28.19
#